data_AF-A0AAV8ZPA0-F1
#
_entry.id   AF-A0AAV8ZPA0-F1
#
_cell.length_a   1.000
_cell.length_b   1.000
_cell.length_c   1.000
_cell.angle_alpha   90.00
_cell.angle_beta   90.00
_cell.angle_gamma   90.00
#
_symmetry.space_group_name_H-M   'P 1'
#
loop_
_entity.id
_entity.type
_entity.pdbx_description
1 polymer ?
#
loop_
_entity_poly.entity_id
_entity_poly.type
_entity_poly.pdbx_seq_one_letter_code
_entity_poly.pdbx_strand_id
1 'polypeptide(L)'
;MKGIFVLSLLFSSFLVYGQTCDKLLITDFSQQDCVNRHREDITYYYWINEDECLPFCQAYTFQGPARTMCPCPPAYACEKRCSGTGSCMAYHANTSDFTYNKFTALKFKPACNVDGLWNAKQCKGGVSGRCFCFDARGNRLFGQATYLESQDMTCACSRRKADLEASGRPYVSFHCDSMGNYEKLQCDSGLCWCAEPKTGELTAPIVPEKAMIKLPCCKNIFVK
;
A
#
# COMPACT_ATOMS: atom_id res chain seq x y z
N MET A 1 -40.39 -11.58 58.91
CA MET A 1 -40.23 -11.08 57.53
C MET A 1 -39.23 -9.94 57.52
N LYS A 2 -37.99 -10.19 57.08
CA LYS A 2 -37.05 -9.16 56.59
C LYS A 2 -36.28 -9.81 55.44
N GLY A 3 -36.54 -9.31 54.23
CA GLY A 3 -36.10 -9.89 52.97
C GLY A 3 -34.62 -9.65 52.69
N ILE A 4 -33.99 -10.66 52.09
CA ILE A 4 -32.63 -10.64 51.57
C ILE A 4 -32.66 -9.89 50.23
N PHE A 5 -31.98 -8.75 50.14
CA PHE A 5 -31.72 -8.06 48.88
C PHE A 5 -30.48 -8.68 48.23
N VAL A 6 -30.68 -9.44 47.15
CA VAL A 6 -29.58 -9.88 46.27
C VAL A 6 -29.36 -8.79 45.23
N LEU A 7 -28.21 -8.11 45.31
CA LEU A 7 -27.79 -7.10 44.34
C LEU A 7 -27.23 -7.83 43.11
N SER A 8 -28.05 -8.04 42.09
CA SER A 8 -27.63 -8.56 40.79
C SER A 8 -26.94 -7.45 39.99
N LEU A 9 -25.60 -7.46 39.99
CA LEU A 9 -24.78 -6.65 39.10
C LEU A 9 -24.88 -7.21 37.67
N LEU A 10 -25.70 -6.58 36.83
CA LEU A 10 -25.69 -6.79 35.39
C LEU A 10 -24.41 -6.17 34.82
N PHE A 11 -23.38 -6.99 34.58
CA PHE A 11 -22.28 -6.63 33.70
C PHE A 11 -22.85 -6.52 32.28
N SER A 12 -23.16 -5.29 31.85
CA SER A 12 -23.33 -4.98 30.44
C SER A 12 -21.97 -5.14 29.77
N SER A 13 -21.71 -6.34 29.24
CA SER A 13 -20.64 -6.57 28.29
C SER A 13 -20.90 -5.70 27.08
N PHE A 14 -20.19 -4.56 27.00
CA PHE A 14 -20.03 -3.83 25.76
C PHE A 14 -19.38 -4.79 24.77
N LEU A 15 -20.17 -5.31 23.84
CA LEU A 15 -19.67 -6.04 22.68
C LEU A 15 -18.84 -5.06 21.87
N VAL A 16 -17.52 -5.16 22.01
CA VAL A 16 -16.56 -4.49 21.14
C VAL A 16 -16.64 -5.19 19.79
N TYR A 17 -17.50 -4.68 18.90
CA TYR A 17 -17.57 -5.16 17.52
C TYR A 17 -16.42 -4.54 16.73
N GLY A 18 -15.24 -5.13 16.91
CA GLY A 18 -14.03 -4.87 16.14
C GLY A 18 -13.31 -6.19 15.98
N GLN A 19 -13.68 -6.96 14.95
CA GLN A 19 -13.09 -8.26 14.66
C GLN A 19 -11.67 -8.06 14.15
N THR A 20 -10.70 -8.15 15.05
CA THR A 20 -9.27 -8.20 14.71
C THR A 20 -8.73 -9.56 15.10
N CYS A 21 -8.09 -10.25 14.15
CA CYS A 21 -7.32 -11.44 14.44
C CYS A 21 -6.11 -11.07 15.31
N ASP A 22 -5.98 -11.70 16.48
CA ASP A 22 -4.84 -11.52 17.41
C ASP A 22 -3.51 -12.08 16.86
N LYS A 23 -3.52 -12.68 15.67
CA LYS A 23 -2.34 -13.23 14.99
C LYS A 23 -1.91 -12.30 13.87
N LEU A 24 -0.62 -11.98 13.82
CA LEU A 24 0.00 -11.23 12.73
C LEU A 24 -0.17 -12.03 11.43
N LEU A 25 -1.11 -11.61 10.58
CA LEU A 25 -1.24 -12.14 9.23
C LEU A 25 -0.09 -11.61 8.37
N ILE A 26 0.72 -12.51 7.83
CA ILE A 26 1.66 -12.20 6.74
C ILE A 26 1.04 -12.78 5.47
N THR A 27 0.41 -11.92 4.67
CA THR A 27 -0.18 -12.28 3.38
C THR A 27 -0.11 -11.10 2.43
N ASP A 28 0.11 -11.41 1.15
CA ASP A 28 0.20 -10.44 0.06
C ASP A 28 -1.20 -10.06 -0.47
N PHE A 29 -2.24 -10.75 0.01
CA PHE A 29 -3.62 -10.61 -0.43
C PHE A 29 -4.31 -9.36 0.13
N SER A 30 -4.89 -8.55 -0.76
CA SER A 30 -5.34 -7.17 -0.52
C SER A 30 -6.74 -6.90 -1.06
N GLN A 31 -7.30 -5.72 -0.80
CA GLN A 31 -8.59 -5.32 -1.35
C GLN A 31 -8.53 -5.18 -2.87
N GLN A 32 -7.38 -4.79 -3.41
CA GLN A 32 -7.14 -4.71 -4.86
C GLN A 32 -7.37 -6.07 -5.54
N ASP A 33 -7.01 -7.17 -4.89
CA ASP A 33 -7.21 -8.52 -5.44
C ASP A 33 -8.69 -8.88 -5.61
N CYS A 34 -9.57 -8.31 -4.78
CA CYS A 34 -11.02 -8.47 -4.91
C CYS A 34 -11.61 -7.50 -5.94
N VAL A 35 -11.15 -6.25 -5.97
CA VAL A 35 -11.59 -5.29 -6.99
C VAL A 35 -11.25 -5.78 -8.41
N ASN A 36 -10.07 -6.37 -8.60
CA ASN A 36 -9.63 -6.92 -9.88
C ASN A 36 -10.49 -8.10 -10.37
N ARG A 37 -11.27 -8.74 -9.48
CA ARG A 37 -12.17 -9.86 -9.83
C ARG A 37 -13.55 -9.41 -10.30
N HIS A 38 -13.84 -8.10 -10.27
CA HIS A 38 -15.13 -7.53 -10.64
C HIS A 38 -15.61 -8.02 -12.02
N ARG A 39 -16.87 -8.46 -12.11
CA ARG A 39 -17.59 -8.76 -13.36
C ARG A 39 -18.79 -7.83 -13.49
N GLU A 40 -19.34 -7.64 -14.69
CA GLU A 40 -20.41 -6.65 -14.95
C GLU A 40 -21.59 -6.69 -13.95
N ASP A 41 -21.87 -7.85 -13.36
CA ASP A 41 -23.00 -8.13 -12.47
C ASP A 41 -22.60 -8.52 -11.02
N ILE A 42 -21.30 -8.66 -10.73
CA ILE A 42 -20.81 -9.15 -9.43
C ILE A 42 -19.64 -8.30 -8.94
N THR A 43 -19.84 -7.68 -7.77
CA THR A 43 -18.76 -6.98 -7.04
C THR A 43 -18.21 -7.91 -5.96
N TYR A 44 -16.87 -7.99 -5.88
CA TYR A 44 -16.19 -8.76 -4.85
C TYR A 44 -15.60 -7.82 -3.81
N TYR A 45 -15.88 -8.08 -2.53
CA TYR A 45 -15.34 -7.34 -1.40
C TYR A 45 -14.32 -8.19 -0.64
N TYR A 46 -13.32 -7.53 -0.07
CA TYR A 46 -12.36 -8.16 0.82
C TYR A 46 -13.03 -8.56 2.13
N TRP A 47 -12.75 -9.77 2.61
CA TRP A 47 -13.23 -10.29 3.88
C TRP A 47 -12.13 -11.12 4.57
N ILE A 48 -12.24 -11.31 5.88
CA ILE A 48 -11.35 -12.19 6.66
C ILE A 48 -12.19 -13.29 7.28
N ASN A 49 -11.77 -14.54 7.10
CA ASN A 49 -12.32 -15.65 7.88
C ASN A 49 -11.79 -15.49 9.32
N GLU A 50 -12.68 -15.28 10.29
CA GLU A 50 -12.30 -15.04 11.68
C GLU A 50 -11.74 -16.28 12.39
N ASP A 51 -12.18 -17.48 11.99
CA ASP A 51 -11.74 -18.73 12.59
C ASP A 51 -10.32 -19.09 12.14
N GLU A 52 -10.05 -18.87 10.85
CA GLU A 52 -8.78 -19.25 10.22
C GLU A 52 -7.81 -18.08 10.10
N CYS A 53 -8.30 -16.85 10.27
CA CYS A 53 -7.58 -15.62 9.98
C CYS A 53 -6.97 -15.65 8.57
N LEU A 54 -7.77 -16.05 7.57
CA LEU A 54 -7.38 -16.07 6.16
C LEU A 54 -8.24 -15.09 5.36
N PRO A 55 -7.64 -14.20 4.55
CA PRO A 55 -8.42 -13.26 3.79
C PRO A 55 -8.95 -13.90 2.49
N PHE A 56 -10.12 -13.45 2.04
CA PHE A 56 -10.77 -13.96 0.84
C PHE A 56 -11.65 -12.88 0.21
N CYS A 57 -12.15 -13.15 -1.02
CA CYS A 57 -13.10 -12.26 -1.69
C CYS A 57 -14.52 -12.79 -1.58
N GLN A 58 -15.39 -12.04 -0.93
CA GLN A 58 -16.82 -12.34 -0.83
C GLN A 58 -17.56 -11.70 -2.01
N ALA A 59 -18.31 -12.50 -2.77
CA ALA A 59 -19.13 -12.02 -3.88
C ALA A 59 -20.44 -11.40 -3.37
N TYR A 60 -20.82 -10.27 -3.96
CA TYR A 60 -22.11 -9.63 -3.72
C TYR A 60 -22.80 -9.37 -5.06
N THR A 61 -23.97 -9.99 -5.23
CA THR A 61 -24.92 -9.68 -6.30
C THR A 61 -25.83 -8.56 -5.83
N PHE A 62 -25.92 -7.49 -6.60
CA PHE A 62 -26.67 -6.30 -6.19
C PHE A 62 -28.18 -6.56 -6.29
N GLN A 63 -28.81 -6.99 -5.18
CA GLN A 63 -30.27 -7.05 -5.05
C GLN A 63 -30.72 -6.28 -3.80
N GLY A 64 -30.95 -4.97 -3.94
CA GLY A 64 -31.68 -4.16 -2.94
C GLY A 64 -30.93 -2.95 -2.37
N PRO A 65 -31.64 -2.08 -1.61
CA PRO A 65 -31.09 -0.82 -1.13
C PRO A 65 -30.02 -1.07 -0.06
N ALA A 66 -28.92 -0.32 -0.17
CA ALA A 66 -27.72 -0.44 0.66
C ALA A 66 -28.06 -0.41 2.16
N ARG A 67 -27.84 -1.53 2.86
CA ARG A 67 -27.80 -1.56 4.32
C ARG A 67 -26.40 -1.17 4.78
N THR A 68 -26.33 -0.06 5.50
CA THR A 68 -25.15 0.54 6.10
C THR A 68 -24.65 -0.28 7.30
N MET A 69 -23.69 -1.18 7.09
CA MET A 69 -22.64 -1.51 8.05
C MET A 69 -21.56 -2.34 7.33
N CYS A 70 -20.67 -1.69 6.56
CA CYS A 70 -19.50 -2.39 6.03
C CYS A 70 -18.44 -2.47 7.15
N PRO A 71 -17.86 -3.66 7.45
CA PRO A 71 -16.65 -3.72 8.25
C PRO A 71 -15.53 -3.00 7.50
N CYS A 72 -14.74 -2.20 8.20
CA CYS A 72 -13.66 -1.45 7.57
C CYS A 72 -12.55 -2.39 7.08
N PRO A 73 -11.82 -2.04 6.01
CA PRO A 73 -10.67 -2.82 5.55
C PRO A 73 -9.59 -2.95 6.64
N PRO A 74 -8.68 -3.93 6.57
CA PRO A 74 -7.52 -3.99 7.44
C PRO A 74 -6.70 -2.69 7.39
N ALA A 75 -6.17 -2.26 8.54
CA ALA A 75 -5.60 -0.93 8.80
C ALA A 75 -6.60 0.22 9.04
N TYR A 76 -7.88 -0.08 9.32
CA TYR A 76 -8.90 0.91 9.67
C TYR A 76 -9.73 0.51 10.90
N ALA A 77 -10.02 1.46 11.78
CA ALA A 77 -10.93 1.25 12.92
C ALA A 77 -12.38 1.65 12.56
N CYS A 78 -13.35 0.81 12.93
CA CYS A 78 -14.78 0.98 12.63
C CYS A 78 -15.50 2.04 13.48
N GLU A 79 -14.85 2.60 14.50
CA GLU A 79 -15.46 3.61 15.36
C GLU A 79 -15.47 5.00 14.67
N LYS A 80 -16.49 5.21 13.82
CA LYS A 80 -17.04 6.47 13.24
C LYS A 80 -16.41 7.11 11.98
N ARG A 81 -15.53 6.40 11.29
CA ARG A 81 -15.36 6.34 9.81
C ARG A 81 -13.99 5.73 9.60
N CYS A 82 -13.87 4.71 8.74
CA CYS A 82 -12.64 3.97 8.49
C CYS A 82 -11.44 4.93 8.43
N SER A 83 -10.72 5.04 9.55
CA SER A 83 -9.57 5.93 9.70
C SER A 83 -8.54 5.20 10.55
N GLY A 84 -7.58 4.55 9.91
CA GLY A 84 -6.41 4.02 10.60
C GLY A 84 -5.56 5.16 11.12
N THR A 85 -5.21 5.19 12.39
CA THR A 85 -4.25 6.15 12.93
C THR A 85 -2.94 6.07 12.10
N GLY A 86 -2.69 7.09 11.27
CA GLY A 86 -1.53 7.16 10.36
C GLY A 86 -1.76 6.69 8.91
N SER A 87 -2.94 6.18 8.56
CA SER A 87 -3.24 5.82 7.17
C SER A 87 -3.39 7.05 6.27
N CYS A 88 -3.20 6.88 4.96
CA CYS A 88 -3.35 7.98 4.01
C CYS A 88 -4.78 8.56 4.08
N MET A 89 -5.80 7.70 4.19
CA MET A 89 -7.19 8.13 4.31
C MET A 89 -7.51 8.82 5.64
N ALA A 90 -6.83 8.46 6.73
CA ALA A 90 -6.95 9.20 7.98
C ALA A 90 -6.41 10.63 7.86
N TYR A 91 -5.33 10.81 7.08
CA TYR A 91 -4.84 12.14 6.76
C TYR A 91 -5.91 12.97 6.02
N HIS A 92 -6.65 12.39 5.07
CA HIS A 92 -7.76 13.09 4.40
C HIS A 92 -8.87 13.47 5.38
N ALA A 93 -9.27 12.55 6.27
CA ALA A 93 -10.32 12.80 7.26
C ALA A 93 -9.95 13.94 8.22
N ASN A 94 -8.68 14.06 8.59
CA ASN A 94 -8.18 15.10 9.50
C ASN A 94 -7.80 16.41 8.79
N THR A 95 -7.83 16.45 7.46
CA THR A 95 -7.43 17.62 6.65
C THR A 95 -8.57 18.07 5.73
N SER A 96 -9.70 18.47 6.33
CA SER A 96 -10.92 18.90 5.61
C SER A 96 -10.74 20.15 4.74
N ASP A 97 -9.75 21.00 5.07
CA ASP A 97 -9.58 22.31 4.47
C ASP A 97 -8.77 22.30 3.16
N PHE A 98 -8.59 21.16 2.51
CA PHE A 98 -7.84 21.10 1.26
C PHE A 98 -8.61 21.78 0.12
N THR A 99 -8.05 22.87 -0.40
CA THR A 99 -8.51 23.53 -1.63
C THR A 99 -7.56 23.19 -2.78
N TYR A 100 -8.07 22.50 -3.80
CA TYR A 100 -7.30 22.20 -4.99
C TYR A 100 -7.06 23.48 -5.78
N ASN A 101 -5.83 23.97 -5.77
CA ASN A 101 -5.36 24.92 -6.77
C ASN A 101 -4.25 24.26 -7.59
N LYS A 102 -4.49 24.12 -8.90
CA LYS A 102 -3.56 23.60 -9.90
C LYS A 102 -2.16 24.22 -9.81
N PHE A 103 -2.08 25.47 -9.36
CA PHE A 103 -0.85 26.26 -9.34
C PHE A 103 -0.09 26.22 -8.00
N THR A 104 -0.76 26.07 -6.86
CA THR A 104 -0.09 26.29 -5.56
C THR A 104 -0.25 25.19 -4.52
N ALA A 105 -1.21 24.26 -4.67
CA ALA A 105 -1.50 23.18 -3.70
C ALA A 105 -1.08 23.53 -2.25
N LEU A 106 -1.66 24.60 -1.70
CA LEU A 106 -1.21 25.26 -0.46
C LEU A 106 -1.16 24.30 0.74
N LYS A 107 -2.11 23.35 0.80
CA LYS A 107 -2.12 22.23 1.73
C LYS A 107 -1.79 20.95 0.97
N PHE A 108 -0.90 20.12 1.52
CA PHE A 108 -0.59 18.81 0.92
C PHE A 108 -1.78 17.86 1.13
N LYS A 109 -2.28 17.27 0.05
CA LYS A 109 -3.27 16.20 0.07
C LYS A 109 -2.63 14.94 -0.52
N PRO A 110 -2.43 13.88 0.29
CA PRO A 110 -1.72 12.70 -0.17
C PRO A 110 -2.58 11.88 -1.13
N ALA A 111 -1.94 11.19 -2.07
CA ALA A 111 -2.57 10.20 -2.91
C ALA A 111 -2.61 8.85 -2.18
N CYS A 112 -3.78 8.24 -2.10
CA CYS A 112 -3.98 6.94 -1.44
C CYS A 112 -4.29 5.85 -2.45
N ASN A 113 -3.93 4.60 -2.14
CA ASN A 113 -4.38 3.45 -2.93
C ASN A 113 -5.80 3.00 -2.51
N VAL A 114 -6.30 1.91 -3.09
CA VAL A 114 -7.66 1.40 -2.79
C VAL A 114 -7.78 0.84 -1.37
N ASP A 115 -6.69 0.31 -0.81
CA ASP A 115 -6.58 -0.09 0.60
C ASP A 115 -6.36 1.13 1.53
N GLY A 116 -6.39 2.34 0.95
CA GLY A 116 -6.05 3.65 1.51
C GLY A 116 -4.82 3.74 2.42
N LEU A 117 -3.84 2.91 2.08
CA LEU A 117 -2.42 3.12 2.31
C LEU A 117 -1.89 4.22 1.40
N TRP A 118 -0.65 4.64 1.64
CA TRP A 118 0.00 5.69 0.86
C TRP A 118 0.41 5.17 -0.52
N ASN A 119 0.08 5.93 -1.58
CA ASN A 119 0.66 5.68 -2.90
C ASN A 119 2.17 5.94 -2.90
N ALA A 120 2.89 5.20 -3.75
CA ALA A 120 4.34 5.24 -3.81
C ALA A 120 4.84 6.64 -4.18
N LYS A 121 4.20 7.30 -5.14
CA LYS A 121 4.50 8.67 -5.56
C LYS A 121 3.56 9.65 -4.87
N GLN A 122 4.12 10.64 -4.18
CA GLN A 122 3.39 11.76 -3.59
C GLN A 122 3.89 13.08 -4.17
N CYS A 123 2.98 13.96 -4.60
CA CYS A 123 3.33 15.24 -5.18
C CYS A 123 2.80 16.40 -4.33
N LYS A 124 3.61 17.45 -4.15
CA LYS A 124 3.26 18.67 -3.40
C LYS A 124 3.70 19.90 -4.18
N GLY A 125 2.88 20.97 -4.14
CA GLY A 125 3.21 22.27 -4.72
C GLY A 125 2.70 22.51 -6.14
N GLY A 126 1.74 21.70 -6.62
CA GLY A 126 1.14 21.88 -7.95
C GLY A 126 2.13 21.68 -9.10
N VAL A 127 1.94 22.40 -10.20
CA VAL A 127 2.78 22.28 -11.42
C VAL A 127 4.24 22.69 -11.23
N SER A 128 4.52 23.62 -10.30
CA SER A 128 5.88 24.02 -9.92
C SER A 128 6.42 23.20 -8.74
N GLY A 129 5.69 22.16 -8.36
CA GLY A 129 5.96 21.34 -7.20
C GLY A 129 7.01 20.25 -7.43
N ARG A 130 7.12 19.38 -6.44
CA ARG A 130 7.98 18.20 -6.47
C ARG A 130 7.17 16.96 -6.14
N CYS A 131 7.55 15.86 -6.75
CA CYS A 131 6.99 14.55 -6.53
C CYS A 131 8.08 13.67 -5.98
N PHE A 132 7.76 12.91 -4.93
CA PHE A 132 8.75 12.07 -4.34
C PHE A 132 8.21 10.77 -3.70
N CYS A 133 9.08 9.78 -3.44
CA CYS A 133 8.68 8.42 -3.07
C CYS A 133 8.33 8.19 -1.59
N PHE A 134 7.39 7.28 -1.33
CA PHE A 134 6.86 6.93 -0.01
C PHE A 134 6.61 5.42 0.13
N ASP A 135 6.76 4.90 1.35
CA ASP A 135 6.33 3.53 1.71
C ASP A 135 4.81 3.47 1.94
N ALA A 136 4.28 2.27 2.22
CA ALA A 136 2.85 2.07 2.45
C ALA A 136 2.32 2.79 3.72
N ARG A 137 3.20 3.10 4.67
CA ARG A 137 2.87 3.75 5.96
C ARG A 137 3.00 5.27 5.91
N GLY A 138 3.49 5.83 4.81
CA GLY A 138 3.66 7.28 4.64
C GLY A 138 5.03 7.80 5.04
N ASN A 139 6.03 6.93 5.19
CA ASN A 139 7.41 7.36 5.38
C ASN A 139 8.06 7.73 4.04
N ARG A 140 8.86 8.77 4.08
CA ARG A 140 9.64 9.29 2.96
C ARG A 140 10.73 8.30 2.53
N LEU A 141 10.79 7.97 1.25
CA LEU A 141 11.84 7.11 0.65
C LEU A 141 12.78 7.90 -0.28
N PHE A 142 13.85 7.25 -0.73
CA PHE A 142 14.69 7.75 -1.82
C PHE A 142 13.89 7.88 -3.12
N GLY A 143 14.28 8.83 -3.98
CA GLY A 143 13.62 9.10 -5.26
C GLY A 143 12.80 10.38 -5.23
N GLN A 144 13.11 11.30 -6.16
CA GLN A 144 12.46 12.60 -6.33
C GLN A 144 12.48 13.08 -7.79
N ALA A 145 11.49 13.87 -8.15
CA ALA A 145 11.42 14.57 -9.44
C ALA A 145 10.70 15.91 -9.26
N THR A 146 10.90 16.84 -10.20
CA THR A 146 9.95 17.95 -10.34
C THR A 146 8.60 17.40 -10.81
N TYR A 147 7.50 18.12 -10.56
CA TYR A 147 6.18 17.66 -10.99
C TYR A 147 6.14 17.37 -12.50
N LEU A 148 6.74 18.25 -13.31
CA LEU A 148 6.78 18.12 -14.77
C LEU A 148 7.56 16.90 -15.25
N GLU A 149 8.62 16.51 -14.55
CA GLU A 149 9.47 15.37 -14.90
C GLU A 149 8.96 14.05 -14.28
N SER A 150 7.96 14.12 -13.39
CA SER A 150 7.48 12.96 -12.62
C SER A 150 6.54 12.02 -13.38
N GLN A 151 6.37 12.20 -14.70
CA GLN A 151 5.43 11.41 -15.50
C GLN A 151 5.75 9.91 -15.41
N ASP A 152 7.03 9.56 -15.54
CA ASP A 152 7.52 8.17 -15.49
C ASP A 152 7.94 7.70 -14.08
N MET A 153 7.74 8.55 -13.06
CA MET A 153 8.06 8.21 -11.68
C MET A 153 7.02 7.24 -11.09
N THR A 154 7.47 6.04 -10.77
CA THR A 154 6.67 4.95 -10.15
C THR A 154 7.10 4.64 -8.71
N CYS A 155 8.35 4.95 -8.35
CA CYS A 155 8.94 4.60 -7.06
C CYS A 155 9.04 3.09 -6.76
N ALA A 156 8.87 2.23 -7.77
CA ALA A 156 8.76 0.78 -7.59
C ALA A 156 10.00 0.17 -6.93
N CYS A 157 11.20 0.62 -7.31
CA CYS A 157 12.47 0.12 -6.75
C CYS A 157 12.64 0.55 -5.30
N SER A 158 12.47 1.85 -5.03
CA SER A 158 12.64 2.39 -3.67
C SER A 158 11.64 1.78 -2.71
N ARG A 159 10.38 1.56 -3.14
CA ARG A 159 9.36 0.93 -2.31
C ARG A 159 9.68 -0.54 -2.05
N ARG A 160 10.02 -1.31 -3.07
CA ARG A 160 10.37 -2.73 -2.89
C ARG A 160 11.58 -2.91 -1.98
N LYS A 161 12.58 -2.04 -2.09
CA LYS A 161 13.74 -2.04 -1.19
C LYS A 161 13.31 -1.86 0.26
N ALA A 162 12.49 -0.85 0.54
CA ALA A 162 11.97 -0.58 1.88
C ALA A 162 11.13 -1.76 2.43
N ASP A 163 10.29 -2.37 1.60
CA ASP A 163 9.45 -3.51 2.00
C ASP A 163 10.31 -4.73 2.39
N LEU A 164 11.39 -4.99 1.65
CA LEU A 164 12.34 -6.07 1.95
C LEU A 164 13.16 -5.78 3.23
N GLU A 165 13.59 -4.54 3.42
CA GLU A 165 14.29 -4.15 4.64
C GLU A 165 13.37 -4.28 5.86
N ALA A 166 12.11 -3.85 5.74
CA ALA A 166 11.10 -3.97 6.77
C ALA A 166 10.71 -5.42 7.09
N SER A 167 10.84 -6.34 6.13
CA SER A 167 10.62 -7.79 6.35
C SER A 167 11.82 -8.51 6.95
N GLY A 168 12.86 -7.77 7.36
CA GLY A 168 14.03 -8.32 8.04
C GLY A 168 15.14 -8.79 7.11
N ARG A 169 15.14 -8.37 5.84
CA ARG A 169 16.26 -8.57 4.91
C ARG A 169 17.16 -7.33 4.90
N PRO A 170 18.18 -7.24 5.77
CA PRO A 170 19.09 -6.11 5.76
C PRO A 170 19.96 -6.13 4.49
N TYR A 171 20.48 -4.96 4.10
CA TYR A 171 21.45 -4.78 2.99
C TYR A 171 20.93 -5.10 1.58
N VAL A 172 19.71 -4.69 1.24
CA VAL A 172 19.18 -4.80 -0.12
C VAL A 172 19.94 -3.87 -1.07
N SER A 173 20.71 -4.43 -2.01
CA SER A 173 21.58 -3.66 -2.92
C SER A 173 20.91 -3.27 -4.25
N PHE A 174 19.59 -3.10 -4.24
CA PHE A 174 18.87 -2.66 -5.45
C PHE A 174 19.37 -1.31 -5.95
N HIS A 175 19.53 -1.21 -7.26
CA HIS A 175 19.97 -0.01 -7.96
C HIS A 175 18.73 0.76 -8.44
N CYS A 176 18.40 1.84 -7.74
CA CYS A 176 17.27 2.70 -8.10
C CYS A 176 17.77 4.00 -8.76
N ASP A 177 17.07 4.46 -9.80
CA ASP A 177 17.34 5.76 -10.41
C ASP A 177 16.95 6.93 -9.50
N SER A 178 17.23 8.17 -9.91
CA SER A 178 16.93 9.37 -9.13
C SER A 178 15.44 9.59 -8.88
N MET A 179 14.55 8.97 -9.66
CA MET A 179 13.10 8.98 -9.48
C MET A 179 12.61 7.81 -8.63
N GLY A 180 13.50 6.94 -8.15
CA GLY A 180 13.18 5.76 -7.36
C GLY A 180 12.61 4.59 -8.17
N ASN A 181 12.71 4.63 -9.51
CA ASN A 181 12.43 3.50 -10.40
C ASN A 181 13.62 2.53 -10.42
N TYR A 182 13.45 1.35 -11.02
CA TYR A 182 14.57 0.42 -11.20
C TYR A 182 15.51 0.89 -12.30
N GLU A 183 16.81 0.82 -12.05
CA GLU A 183 17.77 0.74 -13.16
C GLU A 183 17.62 -0.61 -13.87
N LYS A 184 17.93 -0.66 -15.16
CA LYS A 184 17.68 -1.86 -15.97
C LYS A 184 18.46 -3.09 -15.50
N LEU A 185 19.67 -2.88 -14.97
CA LEU A 185 20.51 -3.94 -14.43
C LEU A 185 20.42 -3.92 -12.91
N GLN A 186 20.01 -5.04 -12.33
CA GLN A 186 19.95 -5.21 -10.88
C GLN A 186 20.90 -6.32 -10.46
N CYS A 187 21.55 -6.14 -9.31
CA CYS A 187 22.37 -7.13 -8.67
C CYS A 187 22.12 -7.12 -7.17
N ASP A 188 21.93 -8.30 -6.60
CA ASP A 188 21.62 -8.48 -5.20
C ASP A 188 21.99 -9.89 -4.74
N SER A 189 22.64 -9.99 -3.58
CA SER A 189 23.11 -11.27 -3.02
C SER A 189 23.89 -12.15 -4.02
N GLY A 190 24.73 -11.57 -4.87
CA GLY A 190 25.58 -12.29 -5.83
C GLY A 190 24.86 -12.80 -7.09
N LEU A 191 23.59 -12.42 -7.26
CA LEU A 191 22.78 -12.69 -8.44
C LEU A 191 22.46 -11.39 -9.16
N CYS A 192 22.42 -11.42 -10.49
CA CYS A 192 22.10 -10.27 -11.32
C CYS A 192 21.03 -10.60 -12.35
N TRP A 193 20.20 -9.61 -12.71
CA TRP A 193 19.11 -9.74 -13.66
C TRP A 193 18.80 -8.42 -14.36
N CYS A 194 18.00 -8.51 -15.43
CA CYS A 194 17.41 -7.34 -16.06
C CYS A 194 16.01 -7.08 -15.50
N ALA A 195 15.77 -5.86 -15.04
CA ALA A 195 14.49 -5.41 -14.52
C ALA A 195 13.84 -4.41 -15.47
N GLU A 196 12.52 -4.53 -15.65
CA GLU A 196 11.71 -3.47 -16.27
C GLU A 196 11.69 -2.24 -15.35
N PRO A 197 12.16 -1.05 -15.79
CA PRO A 197 12.33 0.11 -14.91
C PRO A 197 11.12 0.50 -14.04
N LYS A 198 9.91 0.35 -14.58
CA LYS A 198 8.67 0.81 -13.91
C LYS A 198 8.06 -0.21 -12.95
N THR A 199 8.32 -1.50 -13.14
CA THR A 199 7.65 -2.58 -12.40
C THR A 199 8.62 -3.44 -11.60
N GLY A 200 9.88 -3.53 -12.04
CA GLY A 200 10.86 -4.47 -11.49
C GLY A 200 10.74 -5.87 -12.06
N GLU A 201 9.84 -6.11 -13.02
CA GLU A 201 9.64 -7.43 -13.63
C GLU A 201 10.90 -7.92 -14.35
N LEU A 202 11.13 -9.23 -14.28
CA LEU A 202 12.25 -9.87 -14.94
C LEU A 202 12.09 -9.82 -16.47
N THR A 203 13.00 -9.12 -17.13
CA THR A 203 13.07 -9.06 -18.60
C THR A 203 14.13 -9.98 -19.19
N ALA A 204 14.92 -10.63 -18.33
CA ALA A 204 15.92 -11.64 -18.69
C ALA A 204 16.12 -12.64 -17.53
N PRO A 205 16.67 -13.84 -17.79
CA PRO A 205 17.00 -14.81 -16.76
C PRO A 205 17.98 -14.26 -15.71
N ILE A 206 17.81 -14.69 -14.46
CA ILE A 206 18.75 -14.40 -13.37
C ILE A 206 20.03 -15.19 -13.60
N VAL A 207 21.18 -14.53 -13.44
CA VAL A 207 22.51 -15.15 -13.59
C VAL A 207 23.37 -14.86 -12.35
N PRO A 208 24.39 -15.69 -12.05
CA PRO A 208 25.42 -15.30 -11.09
C PRO A 208 26.12 -14.01 -11.53
N GLU A 209 26.56 -13.20 -10.58
CA GLU A 209 27.21 -11.90 -10.85
C GLU A 209 28.37 -12.00 -11.86
N LYS A 210 29.17 -13.06 -11.79
CA LYS A 210 30.27 -13.34 -12.75
C LYS A 210 29.81 -13.48 -14.20
N ALA A 211 28.54 -13.81 -14.44
CA ALA A 211 27.93 -13.95 -15.76
C ALA A 211 27.05 -12.76 -16.15
N MET A 212 27.01 -11.69 -15.34
CA MET A 212 26.20 -10.49 -15.56
C MET A 212 26.43 -9.85 -16.94
N ILE A 213 27.67 -9.86 -17.44
CA ILE A 213 28.04 -9.34 -18.77
C ILE A 213 27.27 -10.00 -19.93
N LYS A 214 26.67 -11.17 -19.70
CA LYS A 214 25.85 -11.87 -20.69
C LYS A 214 24.43 -11.30 -20.79
N LEU A 215 23.98 -10.55 -19.77
CA LEU A 215 22.65 -9.95 -19.73
C LEU A 215 22.49 -8.85 -20.79
N PRO A 216 21.33 -8.75 -21.47
CA PRO A 216 21.10 -7.75 -22.50
C PRO A 216 21.13 -6.31 -21.94
N CYS A 217 20.64 -6.10 -20.72
CA CYS A 217 20.67 -4.79 -20.05
C CYS A 217 22.08 -4.34 -19.64
N CYS A 218 23.03 -5.27 -19.46
CA CYS A 218 24.41 -4.95 -19.11
C CYS A 218 25.21 -4.50 -20.33
N LYS A 219 25.00 -5.14 -21.49
CA LYS A 219 25.70 -4.82 -22.74
C LYS A 219 25.49 -3.36 -23.19
N ASN A 220 24.31 -2.80 -22.91
CA ASN A 220 23.97 -1.43 -23.29
C ASN A 220 24.57 -0.34 -22.36
N ILE A 221 25.30 -0.72 -21.31
CA ILE A 221 25.95 0.22 -20.38
C ILE A 221 27.38 0.58 -20.85
N PHE A 222 28.05 -0.33 -21.58
CA PHE A 222 29.47 -0.18 -21.98
C PHE A 222 29.68 0.34 -23.42
N VAL A 223 28.63 0.84 -24.08
CA VAL A 223 28.68 1.37 -25.47
C VAL A 223 28.41 2.88 -25.51
N LYS A 224 28.67 3.60 -24.42
CA LYS A 224 28.69 5.06 -24.39
C LYS A 224 30.10 5.60 -24.23
#